data_AF-A0A920AE67-F1
#
_entry.id   AF-A0A920AE67-F1
#
_cell.length_a   1.000
_cell.length_b   1.000
_cell.length_c   1.000
_cell.angle_alpha   90.00
_cell.angle_beta   90.00
_cell.angle_gamma   90.00
#
_symmetry.space_group_name_H-M   'P 1'
#
loop_
_entity.id
_entity.type
_entity.pdbx_description
1 polymer ?
#
loop_
_entity_poly.entity_id
_entity_poly.type
_entity_poly.pdbx_seq_one_letter_code
_entity_poly.pdbx_strand_id
1 'polypeptide(L)'
;MGLSAVHQFVKIGEHSMISGGTMIRKDIPPFVKAAKDPASFVGINSIGLQRRGFEKDKIFQIQNIYRHLFQSNKNISQAIKSIDIEFNNSEEKEKILSFIGTSERGIMKGYYHK
;
A
#
# COMPACT_ATOMS: atom_id res chain seq x y z
N MET A 1 -13.34 -12.37 14.55
CA MET A 1 -13.00 -12.95 13.23
C MET A 1 -11.51 -12.75 12.99
N GLY A 2 -10.74 -13.81 12.74
CA GLY A 2 -9.27 -13.75 12.66
C GLY A 2 -8.66 -14.62 11.55
N LEU A 3 -9.33 -14.75 10.40
CA LEU A 3 -8.88 -15.59 9.29
C LEU A 3 -8.66 -14.75 8.04
N SER A 4 -7.45 -14.74 7.48
CA SER A 4 -7.17 -14.19 6.14
C SER A 4 -6.31 -15.19 5.39
N ALA A 5 -6.63 -15.43 4.11
CA ALA A 5 -5.91 -16.39 3.29
C ALA A 5 -4.95 -15.65 2.35
N VAL A 6 -3.71 -16.11 2.26
CA VAL A 6 -2.69 -15.54 1.38
C VAL A 6 -2.32 -16.58 0.33
N HIS A 7 -2.48 -16.23 -0.94
CA HIS A 7 -2.06 -17.09 -2.05
C HIS A 7 -0.52 -17.18 -2.08
N GLN A 8 0.01 -18.34 -2.50
CA GLN A 8 1.45 -18.53 -2.66
C GLN A 8 2.11 -17.41 -3.49
N PHE A 9 3.36 -17.08 -3.12
CA PHE A 9 4.21 -16.07 -3.74
C PHE A 9 3.73 -14.62 -3.61
N VAL A 10 2.69 -14.37 -2.82
CA VAL A 10 2.30 -12.99 -2.46
C VAL A 10 3.24 -12.44 -1.38
N LYS A 11 3.69 -11.20 -1.57
CA LYS A 11 4.43 -10.43 -0.58
C LYS A 11 3.49 -9.54 0.24
N ILE A 12 3.68 -9.53 1.56
CA ILE A 12 3.00 -8.60 2.48
C ILE A 12 4.03 -7.62 3.02
N GLY A 13 3.85 -6.34 2.70
CA GLY A 13 4.71 -5.26 3.14
C GLY A 13 4.63 -5.00 4.64
N GLU A 14 5.70 -4.43 5.18
CA GLU A 14 5.79 -4.08 6.60
C GLU A 14 4.69 -3.14 7.05
N HIS A 15 4.28 -3.23 8.31
CA HIS A 15 3.26 -2.37 8.93
C HIS A 15 1.88 -2.39 8.23
N SER A 16 1.62 -3.33 7.32
CA SER A 16 0.31 -3.50 6.72
C SER A 16 -0.68 -4.15 7.70
N MET A 17 -1.95 -3.81 7.53
CA MET A 17 -3.05 -4.40 8.30
C MET A 17 -4.07 -5.01 7.35
N ILE A 18 -4.34 -6.30 7.51
CA ILE A 18 -5.29 -7.03 6.68
C ILE A 18 -6.56 -7.25 7.51
N SER A 19 -7.70 -6.80 7.00
CA SER A 19 -8.99 -7.07 7.63
C SER A 19 -9.29 -8.57 7.64
N GLY A 20 -9.90 -9.06 8.71
CA GLY A 20 -10.34 -10.46 8.79
C GLY A 20 -11.30 -10.80 7.66
N GLY A 21 -11.19 -12.03 7.15
CA GLY A 21 -11.97 -12.56 6.03
C GLY A 21 -11.40 -12.23 4.65
N THR A 22 -10.27 -11.53 4.55
CA THR A 22 -9.74 -11.09 3.26
C THR A 22 -8.95 -12.22 2.56
N MET A 23 -9.23 -12.42 1.27
CA MET A 23 -8.46 -13.33 0.40
C MET A 23 -7.44 -12.56 -0.44
N ILE A 24 -6.16 -12.73 -0.13
CA ILE A 24 -5.06 -12.00 -0.74
C ILE A 24 -4.50 -12.79 -1.92
N ARG A 25 -4.67 -12.25 -3.14
CA ARG A 25 -4.17 -12.86 -4.40
C ARG A 25 -3.03 -12.08 -5.06
N LYS A 26 -2.77 -10.85 -4.58
CA LYS A 26 -1.79 -9.88 -5.08
C LYS A 26 -1.00 -9.27 -3.92
N ASP A 27 0.15 -8.71 -4.22
CA ASP A 27 1.04 -8.12 -3.22
C ASP A 27 0.37 -6.96 -2.49
N ILE A 28 0.59 -6.88 -1.18
CA ILE A 28 0.09 -5.83 -0.30
C ILE A 28 1.25 -4.89 0.01
N PRO A 29 1.29 -3.66 -0.52
CA PRO A 29 2.34 -2.69 -0.23
C PRO A 29 2.48 -2.40 1.28
N PRO A 30 3.63 -1.88 1.75
CA PRO A 30 3.84 -1.57 3.16
C PRO A 30 2.91 -0.45 3.67
N PHE A 31 2.73 -0.35 4.99
CA PHE A 31 2.01 0.73 5.67
C PHE A 31 0.50 0.85 5.35
N VAL A 32 -0.08 -0.05 4.55
CA VAL A 32 -1.47 0.05 4.08
C VAL A 32 -2.45 -0.78 4.91
N LYS A 33 -3.74 -0.52 4.70
CA LYS A 33 -4.83 -1.40 5.09
C LYS A 33 -5.41 -2.07 3.85
N ALA A 34 -5.59 -3.38 3.92
CA ALA A 34 -6.20 -4.20 2.88
C ALA A 34 -7.49 -4.84 3.41
N ALA A 35 -8.57 -4.75 2.63
CA ALA A 35 -9.87 -5.36 2.96
C ALA A 35 -10.66 -5.66 1.68
N LYS A 36 -11.88 -6.20 1.85
CA LYS A 36 -12.85 -6.53 0.79
C LYS A 36 -12.44 -7.76 -0.04
N ASP A 37 -13.34 -8.16 -0.94
CA ASP A 37 -13.10 -9.18 -1.96
C ASP A 37 -13.57 -8.64 -3.32
N PRO A 38 -12.66 -8.38 -4.29
CA PRO A 38 -11.21 -8.60 -4.21
C PRO A 38 -10.50 -7.66 -3.22
N ALA A 39 -9.42 -8.16 -2.62
CA ALA A 39 -8.59 -7.39 -1.69
C ALA A 39 -8.15 -6.04 -2.30
N SER A 40 -8.50 -4.96 -1.62
CA SER A 40 -8.37 -3.59 -2.12
C SER A 40 -7.74 -2.67 -1.06
N PHE A 41 -7.07 -1.62 -1.53
CA PHE A 41 -6.57 -0.54 -0.69
C PHE A 41 -7.73 0.21 -0.03
N VAL A 42 -7.75 0.27 1.31
CA VAL A 42 -8.76 0.97 2.11
C VAL A 42 -8.15 2.03 3.05
N GLY A 43 -7.03 2.62 2.61
CA GLY A 43 -6.29 3.64 3.36
C GLY A 43 -5.02 3.09 4.01
N ILE A 44 -4.27 3.95 4.70
CA ILE A 44 -3.04 3.58 5.39
C ILE A 44 -3.31 3.09 6.83
N ASN A 45 -2.38 2.31 7.40
CA ASN A 45 -2.43 1.84 8.79
C ASN A 45 -1.97 2.94 9.75
N SER A 46 -2.57 4.14 9.67
CA SER A 46 -2.15 5.32 10.44
C SER A 46 -2.07 5.06 11.95
N ILE A 47 -3.05 4.32 12.51
CA ILE A 47 -3.06 3.95 13.94
C ILE A 47 -1.87 3.06 14.29
N GLY A 48 -1.58 2.04 13.46
CA GLY A 48 -0.45 1.15 13.69
C GLY A 48 0.90 1.86 13.58
N LEU A 49 1.02 2.82 12.67
CA LEU A 49 2.23 3.65 12.52
C LEU A 49 2.41 4.59 13.71
N GLN A 50 1.34 5.29 14.12
CA GLN A 50 1.38 6.19 15.26
C GLN A 50 1.78 5.47 16.55
N ARG A 51 1.24 4.26 16.79
CA ARG A 51 1.62 3.41 17.94
C ARG A 51 3.08 2.95 17.92
N ARG A 52 3.71 2.95 16.75
CA ARG A 52 5.13 2.58 16.57
C ARG A 52 6.05 3.79 16.53
N GLY A 53 5.55 4.98 16.88
CA GLY A 53 6.36 6.19 17.00
C GLY A 53 6.65 6.89 15.67
N PHE A 54 5.93 6.57 14.59
CA PHE A 54 6.05 7.34 13.35
C PHE A 54 5.52 8.75 13.57
N GLU A 55 6.30 9.74 13.16
CA GLU A 55 5.91 11.14 13.21
C GLU A 55 4.71 11.42 12.29
N LYS A 56 3.90 12.42 12.66
CA LYS A 56 2.70 12.79 11.90
C LYS A 56 3.01 13.17 10.46
N ASP A 57 4.11 13.87 10.23
CA ASP A 57 4.52 14.31 8.89
C ASP A 57 4.88 13.12 7.99
N LYS A 58 5.55 12.09 8.54
CA LYS A 58 5.83 10.84 7.84
C LYS A 58 4.55 10.09 7.49
N ILE A 59 3.61 9.98 8.44
CA ILE A 59 2.31 9.33 8.21
C ILE A 59 1.55 10.08 7.09
N PHE A 60 1.58 11.41 7.10
CA PHE A 60 0.96 12.24 6.07
C PHE A 60 1.63 12.06 4.70
N GLN A 61 2.96 12.00 4.65
CA GLN A 61 3.71 11.72 3.42
C GLN A 61 3.33 10.36 2.83
N ILE A 62 3.33 9.29 3.64
CA ILE A 62 2.90 7.94 3.23
C ILE A 62 1.47 7.97 2.69
N GLN A 63 0.55 8.65 3.39
CA GLN A 63 -0.83 8.80 2.96
C GLN A 63 -0.93 9.44 1.57
N ASN A 64 -0.20 10.52 1.33
CA ASN A 64 -0.23 11.23 0.05
C ASN A 64 0.37 10.39 -1.09
N ILE A 65 1.45 9.65 -0.84
CA ILE A 65 2.02 8.70 -1.81
C ILE A 65 0.96 7.69 -2.24
N TYR A 66 0.26 7.05 -1.29
CA TYR A 66 -0.75 6.05 -1.62
C TYR A 66 -2.01 6.63 -2.26
N ARG A 67 -2.40 7.87 -1.91
CA ARG A 67 -3.47 8.57 -2.65
C ARG A 67 -3.05 8.82 -4.09
N HIS A 68 -1.81 9.25 -4.33
CA HIS A 68 -1.30 9.42 -5.69
C HIS A 68 -1.24 8.08 -6.45
N LEU A 69 -0.90 6.99 -5.77
CA LEU A 69 -0.82 5.66 -6.38
C LEU A 69 -2.18 5.07 -6.76
N PHE A 70 -3.18 5.15 -5.88
CA PHE A 70 -4.46 4.43 -6.03
C PHE A 70 -5.67 5.30 -6.36
N GLN A 71 -5.58 6.61 -6.15
CA GLN A 71 -6.71 7.54 -6.33
C GLN A 71 -6.42 8.62 -7.39
N SER A 72 -5.24 8.62 -8.01
CA SER A 72 -4.98 9.46 -9.17
C SER A 72 -5.57 8.83 -10.43
N ASN A 73 -5.76 9.66 -11.47
CA ASN A 73 -6.23 9.16 -12.75
C ASN A 73 -5.14 8.43 -13.57
N LYS A 74 -3.99 8.11 -12.98
CA LYS A 74 -2.81 7.50 -13.63
C LYS A 74 -2.83 5.97 -13.50
N ASN A 75 -2.18 5.26 -14.42
CA ASN A 75 -1.86 3.85 -14.19
C ASN A 75 -0.69 3.72 -13.19
N ILE A 76 -0.40 2.50 -12.70
CA ILE A 76 0.62 2.27 -11.67
C ILE A 76 1.99 2.79 -12.12
N SER A 77 2.42 2.49 -13.35
CA SER A 77 3.74 2.90 -13.86
C SER A 77 3.86 4.42 -13.97
N GLN A 78 2.81 5.11 -14.42
CA GLN A 78 2.75 6.57 -14.45
C GLN A 78 2.76 7.17 -13.05
N ALA A 79 1.99 6.60 -12.13
CA ALA A 79 1.95 7.05 -10.75
C ALA A 79 3.31 6.89 -10.05
N ILE A 80 4.02 5.78 -10.28
CA ILE A 80 5.38 5.57 -9.75
C ILE A 80 6.34 6.67 -10.23
N LYS A 81 6.36 6.95 -11.55
CA LYS A 81 7.22 8.01 -12.11
C LYS A 81 6.90 9.38 -11.51
N SER A 82 5.62 9.69 -11.35
CA SER A 82 5.19 10.95 -10.74
C SER A 82 5.52 11.02 -9.26
N ILE A 83 5.37 9.94 -8.50
CA ILE A 83 5.77 9.89 -7.09
C ILE A 83 7.28 10.12 -6.97
N ASP A 84 8.07 9.55 -7.88
CA ASP A 84 9.52 9.70 -7.86
C ASP A 84 9.96 11.15 -8.05
N ILE A 85 9.27 11.91 -8.91
CA ILE A 85 9.57 13.31 -9.24
C ILE A 85 8.94 14.31 -8.25
N GLU A 86 7.67 14.12 -7.88
CA GLU A 86 6.86 15.12 -7.16
C GLU A 86 7.05 15.06 -5.63
N PHE A 87 7.51 13.95 -5.08
CA PHE A 87 7.64 13.76 -3.63
C PHE A 87 9.10 13.80 -3.18
N ASN A 88 9.35 14.49 -2.06
CA ASN A 88 10.64 14.49 -1.39
C ASN A 88 11.10 13.07 -1.07
N ASN A 89 12.41 12.84 -1.16
CA ASN A 89 13.00 11.56 -0.80
C ASN A 89 12.85 11.30 0.70
N SER A 90 12.40 10.10 1.02
CA SER A 90 12.33 9.57 2.38
C SER A 90 12.51 8.06 2.33
N GLU A 91 12.91 7.48 3.46
CA GLU A 91 13.05 6.03 3.60
C GLU A 91 11.74 5.31 3.27
N GLU A 92 10.61 5.89 3.67
CA GLU A 92 9.29 5.33 3.42
C GLU A 92 8.93 5.37 1.92
N LYS A 93 9.25 6.46 1.21
CA LYS A 93 9.06 6.54 -0.25
C LYS A 93 9.87 5.45 -0.95
N GLU A 94 11.15 5.30 -0.60
CA GLU A 94 12.04 4.32 -1.21
C GLU A 94 11.55 2.89 -0.97
N LYS A 95 11.15 2.57 0.27
CA LYS A 95 10.55 1.27 0.61
C LYS A 95 9.30 0.96 -0.19
N ILE A 96 8.41 1.95 -0.36
CA ILE A 96 7.19 1.81 -1.16
C ILE A 96 7.55 1.51 -2.63
N LEU A 97 8.41 2.32 -3.24
CA LEU A 97 8.76 2.18 -4.65
C LEU A 97 9.53 0.87 -4.92
N SER A 98 10.47 0.51 -4.06
CA SER A 98 11.24 -0.73 -4.15
C SER A 98 10.34 -1.97 -4.01
N PHE A 99 9.40 -1.96 -3.07
CA PHE A 99 8.43 -3.05 -2.92
C PHE A 99 7.59 -3.26 -4.18
N ILE A 100 7.10 -2.16 -4.77
CA ILE A 100 6.29 -2.21 -5.99
C ILE A 100 7.14 -2.67 -7.18
N GLY A 101 8.37 -2.15 -7.32
CA GLY A 101 9.27 -2.48 -8.42
C GLY A 101 9.71 -3.95 -8.44
N THR A 102 9.76 -4.60 -7.28
CA THR A 102 10.09 -6.03 -7.17
C THR A 102 8.86 -6.95 -7.18
N SER A 103 7.65 -6.42 -7.35
CA SER A 103 6.40 -7.20 -7.28
C SER A 103 6.19 -8.04 -8.54
N GLU A 104 6.25 -9.37 -8.41
CA GLU A 104 6.03 -10.31 -9.52
C GLU A 104 4.54 -10.58 -9.77
N ARG A 105 3.71 -10.60 -8.71
CA ARG A 105 2.25 -10.82 -8.81
C ARG A 105 1.46 -9.54 -9.09
N GLY A 106 2.15 -8.40 -9.11
CA GLY A 106 1.56 -7.08 -9.07
C GLY A 106 0.89 -6.78 -7.72
N ILE A 107 0.67 -5.50 -7.46
CA ILE A 107 0.06 -5.03 -6.21
C ILE A 107 -1.48 -5.04 -6.26
N MET A 108 -2.11 -5.09 -5.08
CA MET A 108 -3.56 -4.87 -4.93
C MET A 108 -3.99 -3.54 -5.55
N LYS A 109 -5.28 -3.40 -5.90
CA LYS A 109 -5.83 -2.20 -6.53
C LYS A 109 -6.53 -1.28 -5.52
N GLY A 110 -6.76 -0.03 -5.93
CA GLY A 110 -7.70 0.86 -5.26
C GLY A 110 -9.14 0.33 -5.33
N TYR A 111 -9.99 0.80 -4.41
CA TYR A 111 -11.39 0.37 -4.33
C TYR A 111 -12.23 0.75 -5.56
N TYR A 112 -11.99 1.94 -6.12
CA TYR A 112 -12.67 2.35 -7.34
C TYR A 112 -11.96 1.69 -8.52
N HIS A 113 -12.56 0.61 -9.03
CA HIS A 113 -12.13 0.01 -10.27
C HIS A 113 -12.40 1.00 -11.40
N LYS A 114 -11.32 1.50 -12.02
CA LYS A 114 -11.38 1.97 -13.40
C LYS A 114 -11.45 0.77 -14.34
#